data_AF-A0A0X8JSX3-F1
#
_entry.id   AF-A0A0X8JSX3-F1
#
_cell.length_a   1.000
_cell.length_b   1.000
_cell.length_c   1.000
_cell.angle_alpha   90.00
_cell.angle_beta   90.00
_cell.angle_gamma   90.00
#
_symmetry.space_group_name_H-M   'P 1'
#
loop_
_entity.id
_entity.type
_entity.pdbx_description
1 polymer ?
#
loop_
_entity_poly.entity_id
_entity_poly.type
_entity_poly.pdbx_seq_one_letter_code
_entity_poly.pdbx_strand_id
1 'polypeptide(L)' 'MSVSNKGAGGARQMSPDWVRNVSSKLDKNNPVKKAIDEAIDKGKINTGLVGIDKKTGELIFIPTRITNIKK' A
#
# COMPACT_ATOMS: atom_id res chain seq x y z
N MET A 1 10.28 -12.18 3.41
CA MET A 1 9.86 -10.77 3.61
C MET A 1 8.58 -10.77 4.43
N SER A 2 8.50 -9.94 5.47
CA SER A 2 7.28 -9.76 6.26
C SER A 2 6.90 -8.28 6.27
N VAL A 3 5.61 -8.01 6.24
CA VAL A 3 5.09 -6.65 6.39
C VAL A 3 4.68 -6.42 7.84
N SER A 4 4.77 -5.19 8.32
CA SER A 4 4.40 -4.84 9.70
C SER A 4 2.89 -4.88 9.91
N ASN A 5 2.45 -5.49 11.01
CA ASN A 5 1.07 -5.38 11.51
C ASN A 5 0.82 -4.05 12.27
N LYS A 6 1.85 -3.23 12.45
CA LYS A 6 1.80 -1.94 13.17
C LYS A 6 2.38 -0.83 12.28
N GLY A 7 1.84 -0.68 11.08
CA GLY A 7 2.25 0.33 10.10
C GLY A 7 1.67 1.72 10.40
N ALA A 8 1.49 2.53 9.35
CA ALA A 8 0.88 3.86 9.45
C ALA A 8 -0.50 3.80 10.13
N GLY A 9 -0.67 4.59 11.20
CA GLY A 9 -1.90 4.61 12.00
C GLY A 9 -2.24 3.26 12.66
N GLY A 10 -1.24 2.40 12.91
CA GLY A 10 -1.43 1.07 13.48
C GLY A 10 -2.01 0.04 12.50
N ALA A 11 -2.25 0.40 11.25
CA ALA A 11 -2.77 -0.50 10.23
C ALA A 11 -1.69 -1.44 9.70
N ARG A 12 -2.07 -2.64 9.25
CA ARG A 12 -1.15 -3.56 8.57
C ARG A 12 -0.62 -2.92 7.29
N GLN A 13 0.70 -2.89 7.12
CA GLN A 13 1.33 -2.34 5.92
C GLN A 13 0.73 -2.95 4.64
N MET A 14 0.56 -2.10 3.63
CA MET A 14 -0.08 -2.40 2.33
C MET A 14 -1.57 -2.77 2.38
N SER A 15 -2.21 -2.77 3.56
CA SER A 15 -3.68 -2.94 3.65
C SER A 15 -4.41 -1.66 3.21
N PRO A 16 -5.71 -1.74 2.86
CA PRO A 16 -6.51 -0.57 2.51
C PRO A 16 -6.43 0.56 3.56
N ASP A 17 -6.53 0.24 4.85
CA ASP A 17 -6.44 1.24 5.92
C ASP A 17 -5.06 1.88 6.00
N TRP A 18 -4.01 1.11 5.76
CA TRP A 18 -2.66 1.64 5.69
C TRP A 18 -2.49 2.61 4.52
N VAL A 19 -3.02 2.28 3.34
CA VAL A 19 -2.98 3.19 2.18
C VAL A 19 -3.72 4.50 2.49
N ARG A 20 -4.90 4.43 3.14
CA ARG A 20 -5.64 5.63 3.60
C ARG A 20 -4.82 6.46 4.60
N ASN A 21 -4.17 5.81 5.56
CA ASN A 21 -3.34 6.50 6.58
C ASN A 21 -2.07 7.13 6.00
N VAL A 22 -1.56 6.61 4.89
CA VAL A 22 -0.43 7.21 4.17
C VAL A 22 -0.93 8.36 3.28
N SER A 23 -2.00 8.16 2.51
CA SER A 23 -2.58 9.20 1.65
C SER A 23 -3.11 10.39 2.45
N SER A 24 -3.55 10.16 3.69
CA SER A 24 -4.03 11.23 4.58
C SER A 24 -2.97 12.27 4.91
N LYS A 25 -1.67 11.92 4.80
CA LYS A 25 -0.55 12.84 4.99
C LYS A 25 -0.34 13.81 3.83
N LEU A 26 -0.94 13.55 2.68
CA LEU A 26 -0.93 14.48 1.55
C LEU A 26 -1.95 15.60 1.78
N ASP A 27 -1.63 16.77 1.23
CA ASP A 27 -2.51 17.94 1.24
C ASP A 27 -3.91 17.60 0.71
N LYS A 28 -4.93 18.25 1.27
CA LYS A 28 -6.34 17.99 0.92
C LYS A 28 -6.61 18.18 -0.58
N ASN A 29 -5.96 19.15 -1.21
CA ASN A 29 -6.13 19.46 -2.63
C ASN A 29 -5.13 18.70 -3.54
N ASN A 30 -4.35 17.76 -2.98
CA ASN A 30 -3.40 16.99 -3.77
C ASN A 30 -4.15 16.03 -4.71
N PRO A 31 -3.95 16.11 -6.04
CA PRO A 31 -4.64 15.25 -7.00
C PRO A 31 -4.34 13.76 -6.80
N VAL A 32 -3.16 13.41 -6.26
CA VAL A 32 -2.77 12.03 -5.94
C VAL A 32 -3.64 11.47 -4.83
N LYS A 33 -3.95 12.27 -3.80
CA LYS A 33 -4.83 11.86 -2.70
C LYS A 33 -6.22 11.48 -3.23
N LYS A 34 -6.80 12.34 -4.07
CA LYS A 34 -8.09 12.09 -4.72
C LYS A 34 -8.08 10.80 -5.55
N ALA A 35 -7.03 10.60 -6.35
CA ALA A 35 -6.89 9.39 -7.16
C ALA A 35 -6.78 8.11 -6.31
N ILE A 36 -6.04 8.16 -5.20
CA ILE A 36 -5.91 7.04 -4.26
C ILE A 36 -7.26 6.74 -3.62
N ASP A 37 -7.96 7.74 -3.09
CA ASP A 37 -9.24 7.54 -2.40
C ASP A 37 -10.29 6.92 -3.34
N GLU A 38 -10.41 7.45 -4.57
CA GLU A 38 -11.29 6.86 -5.60
C GLU A 38 -10.91 5.42 -5.96
N ALA A 39 -9.61 5.10 -6.03
CA ALA A 39 -9.15 3.75 -6.33
C ALA A 39 -9.43 2.78 -5.19
N ILE A 40 -9.34 3.22 -3.93
CA ILE A 40 -9.71 2.41 -2.77
C ILE A 40 -11.21 2.12 -2.79
N ASP A 41 -12.04 3.15 -2.99
CA ASP A 41 -13.51 3.03 -2.98
C ASP A 41 -14.01 2.14 -4.14
N LYS A 42 -13.33 2.18 -5.30
CA LYS A 42 -13.62 1.32 -6.44
C LYS A 42 -12.98 -0.08 -6.34
N GLY A 43 -12.21 -0.36 -5.29
CA GLY A 43 -11.49 -1.63 -5.12
C GLY A 43 -10.40 -1.89 -6.18
N LYS A 44 -9.83 -0.83 -6.77
CA LYS A 44 -8.86 -0.87 -7.88
C LYS A 44 -7.39 -0.70 -7.44
N ILE A 45 -7.11 -0.59 -6.14
CA ILE A 45 -5.74 -0.55 -5.64
C ILE A 45 -5.10 -1.94 -5.76
N ASN A 46 -4.03 -2.01 -6.54
CA ASN A 46 -3.12 -3.16 -6.56
C ASN A 46 -1.88 -2.83 -5.74
N THR A 47 -1.47 -3.77 -4.89
CA THR A 47 -0.24 -3.66 -4.11
C THR A 47 0.69 -4.82 -4.46
N GLY A 48 1.98 -4.61 -4.28
CA GLY A 48 2.98 -5.63 -4.52
C GLY A 48 4.30 -5.31 -3.84
N LEU A 49 5.09 -6.34 -3.59
CA LEU A 49 6.44 -6.23 -3.07
C LEU A 49 7.40 -6.10 -4.26
N VAL A 50 8.27 -5.10 -4.21
CA VAL A 50 9.35 -4.94 -5.17
C VAL A 50 10.66 -5.30 -4.50
N GLY A 51 11.48 -6.10 -5.18
CA GLY A 51 12.85 -6.42 -4.78
C GLY A 51 13.78 -6.39 -5.98
N ILE A 52 15.07 -6.38 -5.71
CA ILE A 52 16.11 -6.55 -6.73
C ILE A 52 16.80 -7.90 -6.46
N ASP A 53 16.90 -8.74 -7.49
CA ASP A 53 17.77 -9.91 -7.43
C ASP A 53 19.22 -9.43 -7.35
N LYS A 54 19.91 -9.76 -6.26
CA LYS A 54 21.28 -9.28 -6.03
C LYS A 54 22.32 -9.87 -6.99
N LYS A 55 22.03 -11.00 -7.64
CA LYS A 55 22.93 -11.68 -8.56
C LYS A 55 22.74 -11.16 -9.98
N THR A 56 21.49 -11.02 -10.42
CA THR A 56 21.17 -10.62 -11.80
C THR A 56 20.92 -9.11 -11.96
N GLY A 57 20.60 -8.41 -10.87
CA GLY A 57 20.19 -7.00 -10.89
C GLY A 57 18.74 -6.79 -11.35
N GLU A 58 17.99 -7.87 -11.59
CA GLU A 58 16.63 -7.79 -12.10
C GLU A 58 15.65 -7.29 -11.04
N LEU A 59 14.72 -6.43 -11.46
CA LEU A 59 13.60 -5.99 -10.62
C LEU A 59 12.52 -7.07 -10.61
N ILE A 60 12.22 -7.57 -9.42
CA ILE A 60 11.17 -8.57 -9.19
C ILE A 60 9.98 -7.87 -8.54
N PHE A 61 8.83 -7.90 -9.21
CA PHE A 61 7.55 -7.45 -8.66
C PHE A 61 6.68 -8.66 -8.31
N ILE A 62 6.24 -8.73 -7.06
CA ILE A 62 5.33 -9.77 -6.57
C ILE A 62 4.00 -9.12 -6.21
N PRO A 63 2.96 -9.23 -7.07
CA PRO A 63 1.62 -8.75 -6.74
C PRO A 63 1.14 -9.44 -5.46
N THR A 64 0.70 -8.67 -4.47
CA THR A 64 0.34 -9.20 -3.15
C THR A 64 -0.85 -8.43 -2.61
N ARG A 65 -1.96 -9.13 -2.37
CA ARG A 65 -3.15 -8.51 -1.76
C ARG A 65 -3.13 -8.72 -0.25
N ILE A 66 -3.02 -7.64 0.50
CA ILE A 66 -3.03 -7.66 1.97
C ILE A 66 -4.34 -7.06 2.49
N THR A 67 -5.03 -7.82 3.34
CA THR A 67 -6.28 -7.37 3.97
C THR A 67 -6.02 -6.68 5.29
N ASN A 68 -6.97 -5.85 5.71
CA ASN A 68 -6.97 -5.24 7.05
C ASN A 68 -6.95 -6.32 8.14
N ILE A 69 -6.46 -5.96 9.33
CA ILE A 69 -6.53 -6.84 10.49
C ILE A 69 -8.00 -6.94 10.89
N LYS A 70 -8.54 -8.16 10.98
CA LYS A 70 -9.88 -8.37 11.56
C LYS A 70 -9.81 -7.94 13.02
N LYS A 71 -10.68 -7.01 13.42
CA LYS A 71 -10.87 -6.66 14.82
C LYS A 71 -11.52 -7.83 15.55
#